data_AF-A0A5B8KU73-F1
#
_entry.id   AF-A0A5B8KU73-F1
#
_cell.length_a   1.000
_cell.length_b   1.000
_cell.length_c   1.000
_cell.angle_alpha   90.00
_cell.angle_beta   90.00
_cell.angle_gamma   90.00
#
_symmetry.space_group_name_H-M   'P 1'
#
loop_
_entity.id
_entity.type
_entity.pdbx_description
1 polymer ?
#
loop_
_entity_poly.entity_id
_entity_poly.type
_entity_poly.pdbx_seq_one_letter_code
_entity_poly.pdbx_strand_id
1 'polypeptide(L)'
;MNAVLKILVAAACCIVIAVGGLYLWRQWEAKQAAKAEAAMLQEARSELFRLSEAKPDETDKVRRVCELVDDNWRAVDSEDYARKVVNTCRRLGFL
;
A
#
# COMPACT_ATOMS: atom_id res chain seq x y z
N MET A 1 -47.84 16.90 -21.60
CA MET A 1 -46.84 16.22 -20.76
C MET A 1 -46.82 16.87 -19.38
N ASN A 2 -47.30 16.15 -18.37
CA ASN A 2 -47.62 16.67 -17.04
C ASN A 2 -46.32 17.04 -16.28
N ALA A 3 -46.30 18.21 -15.62
CA ALA A 3 -45.12 18.78 -14.94
C ALA A 3 -44.48 17.81 -13.91
N VAL A 4 -45.31 17.01 -13.24
CA VAL A 4 -44.90 15.99 -12.27
C VAL A 4 -43.98 14.93 -12.89
N LEU A 5 -44.25 14.50 -14.13
CA LEU A 5 -43.42 13.51 -14.82
C LEU A 5 -42.01 14.06 -15.12
N LYS A 6 -41.92 15.35 -15.46
CA LYS A 6 -40.63 16.00 -15.74
C LYS A 6 -39.78 16.12 -14.48
N ILE A 7 -40.39 16.43 -13.34
CA ILE A 7 -39.69 16.53 -12.04
C ILE A 7 -39.17 15.16 -11.60
N LEU A 8 -39.99 14.10 -11.72
CA LEU A 8 -39.58 12.75 -11.36
C LEU A 8 -38.39 12.26 -12.20
N VAL A 9 -38.40 12.51 -13.51
CA VAL A 9 -37.29 12.15 -14.40
C VAL A 9 -36.03 12.93 -14.05
N ALA A 10 -36.14 14.23 -13.79
CA ALA A 10 -35.01 15.04 -13.38
C ALA A 10 -34.38 14.55 -12.07
N ALA A 11 -35.23 14.20 -11.07
CA ALA A 11 -34.78 13.66 -9.79
C ALA A 11 -34.07 12.31 -9.95
N ALA A 12 -34.59 11.41 -10.80
CA ALA A 12 -33.96 10.12 -11.07
C ALA A 12 -32.56 10.27 -11.69
N CYS A 13 -32.40 11.20 -12.64
CA CYS A 13 -31.09 11.47 -13.25
C CYS A 13 -30.06 11.96 -12.22
N CYS A 14 -30.46 12.85 -11.29
CA CYS A 14 -29.58 13.34 -10.23
C CYS A 14 -29.09 12.20 -9.32
N ILE A 15 -29.98 11.27 -8.96
CA ILE A 15 -29.63 10.12 -8.11
C ILE A 15 -28.62 9.22 -8.83
N VAL A 16 -28.85 8.90 -10.11
CA VAL A 16 -27.94 8.05 -10.90
C VAL A 16 -26.54 8.68 -11.00
N ILE A 17 -26.46 9.99 -11.25
CA ILE A 17 -25.18 10.72 -11.34
C ILE A 17 -24.48 10.71 -9.97
N ALA A 18 -25.20 10.98 -8.88
CA ALA A 18 -24.63 10.99 -7.54
C ALA A 18 -24.09 9.62 -7.12
N VAL A 19 -24.84 8.55 -7.37
CA VAL A 19 -24.43 7.17 -7.06
C VAL A 19 -23.25 6.74 -7.92
N GLY A 20 -23.29 7.02 -9.24
CA GLY A 20 -22.19 6.72 -10.15
C GLY A 20 -20.90 7.46 -9.78
N GLY A 21 -21.02 8.75 -9.43
CA GLY A 21 -19.90 9.58 -8.99
C GLY A 21 -19.24 9.05 -7.72
N LEU A 22 -20.03 8.70 -6.69
CA LEU A 22 -19.50 8.13 -5.45
C LEU A 22 -18.82 6.78 -5.67
N TYR A 23 -19.36 5.92 -6.53
CA TYR A 23 -18.76 4.63 -6.85
C TYR A 23 -17.39 4.78 -7.51
N LEU A 24 -17.28 5.68 -8.50
CA LEU A 24 -16.02 5.97 -9.17
C LEU A 24 -15.00 6.61 -8.23
N TRP A 25 -15.44 7.53 -7.35
CA TRP A 25 -14.58 8.16 -6.36
C TRP A 25 -13.95 7.14 -5.41
N ARG A 26 -14.74 6.20 -4.88
CA ARG A 26 -14.23 5.15 -3.99
C ARG A 26 -13.25 4.21 -4.68
N GLN A 27 -13.49 3.86 -5.95
CA GLN A 27 -12.50 3.08 -6.70
C GLN A 27 -11.20 3.85 -6.92
N TRP A 28 -11.29 5.16 -7.16
CA TRP A 28 -10.12 5.99 -7.37
C TRP A 28 -9.30 6.15 -6.09
N GLU A 29 -9.96 6.37 -4.94
CA GLU A 29 -9.31 6.36 -3.62
C GLU A 29 -8.65 5.02 -3.31
N ALA A 30 -9.33 3.90 -3.54
CA ALA A 30 -8.75 2.57 -3.32
C ALA A 30 -7.50 2.34 -4.18
N LYS A 31 -7.51 2.79 -5.45
CA LYS A 31 -6.34 2.70 -6.34
C LYS A 31 -5.22 3.65 -5.91
N GLN A 32 -5.54 4.85 -5.44
CA GLN A 32 -4.57 5.79 -4.89
C GLN A 32 -3.92 5.23 -3.62
N ALA A 33 -4.70 4.65 -2.71
CA ALA A 33 -4.20 4.01 -1.50
C ALA A 33 -3.28 2.83 -1.83
N ALA A 34 -3.66 1.97 -2.78
CA ALA A 34 -2.81 0.87 -3.23
C ALA A 34 -1.50 1.35 -3.89
N LYS A 35 -1.55 2.45 -4.65
CA LYS A 35 -0.34 3.07 -5.23
C LYS A 35 0.56 3.67 -4.17
N ALA A 36 -0.01 4.35 -3.16
CA ALA A 36 0.74 4.90 -2.05
C ALA A 36 1.41 3.79 -1.23
N GLU A 37 0.70 2.69 -0.97
CA GLU A 37 1.28 1.52 -0.29
C GLU A 37 2.38 0.87 -1.13
N ALA A 38 2.18 0.72 -2.45
CA ALA A 38 3.22 0.20 -3.34
C ALA A 38 4.46 1.11 -3.40
N ALA A 39 4.28 2.43 -3.39
CA ALA A 39 5.39 3.39 -3.36
C ALA A 39 6.17 3.29 -2.04
N MET A 40 5.48 3.24 -0.91
CA MET A 40 6.12 3.03 0.40
C MET A 40 6.86 1.70 0.47
N LEU A 41 6.30 0.62 -0.09
CA LEU A 41 6.96 -0.68 -0.16
C LEU A 41 8.21 -0.65 -1.06
N GLN A 42 8.17 0.08 -2.17
CA GLN A 42 9.34 0.24 -3.04
C GLN A 42 10.45 1.06 -2.38
N GLU A 43 10.09 2.12 -1.64
CA GLU A 43 11.05 2.92 -0.87
C GLU A 43 11.65 2.10 0.28
N ALA A 44 10.82 1.37 1.02
CA ALA A 44 11.32 0.48 2.07
C ALA A 44 12.19 -0.65 1.51
N ARG A 45 11.86 -1.16 0.31
CA ARG A 45 12.70 -2.11 -0.42
C ARG A 45 14.04 -1.47 -0.76
N SER A 46 14.08 -0.30 -1.41
CA SER A 46 15.34 0.33 -1.79
C SER A 46 16.22 0.65 -0.57
N GLU A 47 15.60 1.02 0.55
CA GLU A 47 16.31 1.23 1.81
C GLU A 47 16.90 -0.06 2.38
N LEU A 48 16.18 -1.19 2.33
CA LEU A 48 16.73 -2.50 2.71
C LEU A 48 17.90 -2.93 1.82
N PHE A 49 17.81 -2.72 0.50
CA PHE A 49 18.92 -2.99 -0.43
C PHE A 49 20.14 -2.10 -0.12
N ARG A 50 19.91 -0.84 0.25
CA ARG A 50 20.97 0.08 0.69
C ARG A 50 21.61 -0.37 2.01
N LEU A 51 20.80 -0.76 3.00
CA LEU A 51 21.25 -1.24 4.31
C LEU A 51 22.07 -2.53 4.21
N SER A 52 21.71 -3.39 3.26
CA SER A 52 22.38 -4.67 3.01
C SER A 52 23.55 -4.57 2.02
N GLU A 53 23.87 -3.36 1.54
CA GLU A 53 24.85 -3.12 0.47
C GLU A 53 24.63 -4.04 -0.75
N ALA A 54 23.38 -4.41 -1.01
CA ALA A 54 22.98 -5.34 -2.05
C ALA A 54 22.54 -4.59 -3.30
N LYS A 55 22.90 -5.11 -4.47
CA LYS A 55 22.33 -4.63 -5.74
C LYS A 55 20.86 -5.07 -5.87
N PRO A 56 20.02 -4.41 -6.69
CA PRO A 56 18.58 -4.71 -6.80
C PRO A 56 18.27 -6.17 -7.18
N ASP A 57 19.21 -6.85 -7.81
CA ASP A 57 19.18 -8.26 -8.22
C ASP A 57 19.67 -9.24 -7.11
N GLU A 58 20.39 -8.76 -6.10
CA GLU A 58 20.97 -9.57 -5.02
C GLU A 58 19.98 -9.78 -3.85
N THR A 59 18.78 -10.25 -4.19
CA THR A 59 17.71 -10.53 -3.20
C THR A 59 18.12 -11.50 -2.09
N ASP A 60 19.08 -12.39 -2.34
CA ASP A 60 19.61 -13.35 -1.35
C ASP A 60 20.43 -12.69 -0.23
N LYS A 61 21.05 -11.53 -0.50
CA LYS A 61 21.75 -10.76 0.53
C LYS A 61 20.76 -10.07 1.46
N VAL A 62 19.71 -9.48 0.88
CA VAL A 62 18.61 -8.86 1.64
C VAL A 62 17.92 -9.91 2.51
N ARG A 63 17.65 -11.10 1.97
CA ARG A 63 17.07 -12.24 2.72
C ARG A 63 17.92 -12.59 3.94
N ARG A 64 19.24 -12.73 3.78
CA ARG A 64 20.15 -13.03 4.91
C ARG A 64 20.16 -11.94 5.98
N VAL A 65 20.09 -10.66 5.59
CA VAL A 65 19.99 -9.56 6.57
C VAL A 65 18.64 -9.59 7.28
N CYS A 66 17.55 -9.85 6.56
CA CYS A 66 16.22 -10.02 7.15
C CYS A 66 16.20 -11.17 8.16
N GLU A 67 16.77 -12.33 7.83
CA GLU A 67 16.91 -13.48 8.73
C GLU A 67 17.76 -13.14 9.96
N LEU A 68 18.91 -12.48 9.76
CA LEU A 68 19.78 -12.06 10.86
C LEU A 68 19.08 -11.11 11.83
N VAL A 69 18.24 -10.20 11.30
CA VAL A 69 17.45 -9.26 12.11
C VAL A 69 16.27 -9.97 12.77
N ASP A 70 15.61 -10.93 12.13
CA ASP A 70 14.52 -11.73 12.75
C ASP A 70 15.03 -12.65 13.86
N ASP A 71 16.24 -13.19 13.74
CA ASP A 71 16.87 -14.00 14.79
C ASP A 71 17.41 -13.14 15.95
N ASN A 72 17.98 -11.97 15.65
CA ASN A 72 18.66 -11.12 16.63
C ASN A 72 17.92 -9.80 16.93
N TRP A 73 16.62 -9.70 16.68
CA TRP A 73 15.86 -8.44 16.87
C TRP A 73 15.98 -7.86 18.28
N ARG A 74 16.19 -8.71 19.29
CA ARG A 74 16.39 -8.32 20.70
C ARG A 74 17.75 -7.69 20.98
N ALA A 75 18.73 -7.90 20.10
CA ALA A 75 20.08 -7.32 20.21
C ALA A 75 20.20 -5.99 19.44
N VAL A 76 19.15 -5.58 18.72
CA VAL A 76 19.11 -4.30 18.02
C VAL A 76 18.69 -3.23 19.02
N ASP A 77 19.48 -2.16 19.09
CA ASP A 77 19.34 -1.06 20.06
C ASP A 77 17.95 -0.40 20.07
N SER A 78 17.22 -0.53 18.97
CA SER A 78 15.82 -0.12 18.86
C SER A 78 14.95 -1.31 18.46
N GLU A 79 14.19 -1.80 19.44
CA GLU A 79 13.20 -2.86 19.26
C GLU A 79 12.15 -2.49 18.19
N ASP A 80 11.72 -1.24 18.19
CA ASP A 80 10.76 -0.71 17.22
C ASP A 80 11.32 -0.72 15.79
N TYR A 81 12.60 -0.37 15.64
CA TYR A 81 13.28 -0.43 14.35
C TYR A 81 13.38 -1.87 13.84
N ALA A 82 13.80 -2.80 14.70
CA ALA A 82 13.92 -4.21 14.32
C ALA A 82 12.57 -4.81 13.90
N ARG A 83 11.49 -4.55 14.65
CA ARG A 83 10.13 -4.97 14.28
C ARG A 83 9.69 -4.37 12.94
N LYS A 84 10.02 -3.10 12.69
CA LYS A 84 9.68 -2.43 11.43
C LYS A 84 10.41 -3.08 10.25
N VAL A 85 11.68 -3.41 10.41
CA VAL A 85 12.49 -4.12 9.40
C VAL A 85 11.91 -5.52 9.13
N VAL A 86 11.65 -6.31 10.16
CA VAL A 86 11.07 -7.67 10.03
C VAL A 86 9.71 -7.64 9.34
N ASN A 87 8.81 -6.74 9.76
CA ASN A 87 7.50 -6.60 9.12
C ASN A 87 7.60 -6.20 7.65
N THR A 88 8.57 -5.35 7.30
CA THR A 88 8.84 -4.96 5.91
C THR A 88 9.38 -6.15 5.11
N CYS A 89 10.33 -6.91 5.67
CA CYS A 89 10.87 -8.12 5.06
C CYS A 89 9.77 -9.16 4.74
N ARG A 90 8.84 -9.40 5.68
CA ARG A 90 7.68 -10.29 5.46
C ARG A 90 6.73 -9.77 4.39
N ARG A 91 6.41 -8.46 4.40
CA ARG A 91 5.56 -7.83 3.37
C ARG A 91 6.18 -7.93 1.97
N LEU A 92 7.51 -7.91 1.88
CA LEU A 92 8.25 -8.01 0.61
C LEU A 92 8.55 -9.45 0.18
N GLY A 93 8.23 -10.46 1.01
CA GLY A 93 8.46 -11.87 0.71
C GLY A 93 9.91 -12.33 0.87
N PHE A 94 10.69 -11.62 1.70
CA PHE A 94 12.07 -12.00 2.04
C PHE A 94 12.15 -12.89 3.29
N LEU A 95 11.05 -13.03 4.04
CA LEU A 95 10.82 -13.94 5.18
C LEU A 95 9.45 -14.58 5.00
#